data_AF-A0A1J5X2Y5-F1
#
_entry.id   AF-A0A1J5X2Y5-F1
#
_cell.length_a   1.000
_cell.length_b   1.000
_cell.length_c   1.000
_cell.angle_alpha   90.00
_cell.angle_beta   90.00
_cell.angle_gamma   90.00
#
_symmetry.space_group_name_H-M   'P 1'
#
loop_
_entity.id
_entity.type
_entity.pdbx_description
1 polymer ?
#
loop_
_entity_poly.entity_id
_entity_poly.type
_entity_poly.pdbx_seq_one_letter_code
_entity_poly.pdbx_strand_id
1 'polypeptide(L)'
;MENMQNNSFATCGGTFFFDKPEGIKIIPGNVQSTRIPDTKREFMELKKQELLRQRFTDPAEKERDSTCVICGDKNTEAFIFPTCRMVHCFACEDCIPGILKFGSACRFPGCESDNLLKEDSEKTVEQHKRNWVENGGTTAYPLAIDLLTLAMPEFQAESVLLKRETTVTLKNIALSEVLLFKLLEKTKVVVGENVSVFGNFKGEDCIRAGTEFEGLCLLRPASFPRVQNNVFFMENIARMPKDSIKLGSVRKLELCGYAVNILPKLVLHEENEMEEFCLDAWNADHFSETMHVEDNSIRLGRVKKLELKSHAINILPKLALHEENVMEEFHQNADNAEHFSEIICRKNNSIKLGKVKSLELNNYSVSILPMLMLHEENEMKMFRLRIDKTKYVSEIIHAQDSSILLGKVKRLELKLFGINILPKLVLHEENVMEEFYLDPDKKEYVSEIIHAKNNSIWFGKVRRLELKLFGINCEVGARESYDIADRGRVYFSKASSHTPLLRPDVVCVFITLCNLL
;
A
#
# COMPACT_ATOMS: atom_id res chain seq x y z
N MET A 1 2.50 -0.60 33.32
CA MET A 1 3.15 -0.02 32.13
C MET A 1 3.30 -1.02 30.99
N GLU A 2 3.83 -2.23 31.20
CA GLU A 2 3.93 -3.27 30.14
C GLU A 2 2.61 -3.51 29.37
N ASN A 3 1.47 -3.60 30.08
CA ASN A 3 0.17 -3.79 29.41
C ASN A 3 -0.31 -2.57 28.59
N MET A 4 0.12 -1.34 28.91
CA MET A 4 -0.24 -0.15 28.13
C MET A 4 0.60 -0.06 26.85
N GLN A 5 1.90 -0.33 26.94
CA GLN A 5 2.79 -0.47 25.78
C GLN A 5 2.32 -1.56 24.81
N ASN A 6 1.77 -2.66 25.34
CA ASN A 6 1.30 -3.76 24.50
C ASN A 6 0.05 -3.41 23.69
N ASN A 7 -0.78 -2.48 24.17
CA ASN A 7 -2.07 -2.13 23.57
C ASN A 7 -2.07 -0.79 22.82
N SER A 8 -1.06 0.06 23.00
CA SER A 8 -0.88 1.26 22.19
C SER A 8 -0.36 0.91 20.79
N PHE A 9 -0.88 1.58 19.76
CA PHE A 9 -0.39 1.40 18.38
C PHE A 9 0.84 2.29 18.08
N ALA A 10 1.03 3.35 18.87
CA ALA A 10 2.17 4.25 18.76
C ALA A 10 2.51 4.86 20.13
N THR A 11 3.76 5.29 20.29
CA THR A 11 4.29 5.90 21.52
C THR A 11 5.17 7.09 21.17
N CYS A 12 5.22 8.13 22.00
CA CYS A 12 6.19 9.23 21.85
C CYS A 12 6.53 9.86 23.20
N GLY A 13 7.80 9.83 23.63
CA GLY A 13 8.25 10.55 24.83
C GLY A 13 7.47 10.17 26.10
N GLY A 14 7.06 8.90 26.21
CA GLY A 14 6.22 8.39 27.29
C GLY A 14 4.71 8.55 27.07
N THR A 15 4.27 9.26 26.04
CA THR A 15 2.85 9.35 25.64
C THR A 15 2.44 8.13 24.81
N PHE A 16 1.23 7.60 25.05
CA PHE A 16 0.68 6.42 24.40
C PHE A 16 -0.53 6.78 23.52
N PHE A 17 -0.59 6.22 22.31
CA PHE A 17 -1.69 6.40 21.37
C PHE A 17 -2.49 5.10 21.23
N PHE A 18 -3.81 5.17 21.42
CA PHE A 18 -4.72 4.04 21.34
C PHE A 18 -5.78 4.26 20.27
N ASP A 19 -5.98 3.26 19.41
CA ASP A 19 -7.04 3.26 18.40
C ASP A 19 -8.36 2.88 19.09
N LYS A 20 -9.36 3.75 18.98
CA LYS A 20 -10.70 3.55 19.52
C LYS A 20 -11.74 3.67 18.41
N PRO A 21 -12.91 3.03 18.56
CA PRO A 21 -14.02 3.21 17.62
C PRO A 21 -14.35 4.69 17.41
N GLU A 22 -14.33 5.50 18.47
CA GLU A 22 -14.71 6.91 18.46
C GLU A 22 -13.59 7.86 18.00
N GLY A 23 -12.34 7.39 17.89
CA GLY A 23 -11.20 8.27 17.63
C GLY A 23 -9.83 7.72 18.06
N ILE A 24 -8.87 8.61 18.25
CA ILE A 24 -7.53 8.28 18.78
C ILE A 24 -7.43 8.83 20.20
N LYS A 25 -7.24 7.95 21.19
CA LYS A 25 -7.01 8.35 22.58
C LYS A 25 -5.51 8.51 22.82
N ILE A 26 -5.10 9.67 23.33
CA ILE A 26 -3.73 10.01 23.69
C ILE A 26 -3.64 10.05 25.22
N ILE A 27 -2.70 9.30 25.79
CA ILE A 27 -2.50 9.21 27.25
C ILE A 27 -1.05 9.56 27.58
N PRO A 28 -0.78 10.64 28.32
CA PRO A 28 0.56 10.99 28.77
C PRO A 28 1.07 9.99 29.80
N GLY A 29 2.34 9.59 29.70
CA GLY A 29 2.96 8.62 30.64
C GLY A 29 3.22 9.17 32.05
N ASN A 30 3.20 10.50 32.18
CA ASN A 30 3.32 11.26 33.42
C ASN A 30 1.98 11.53 34.12
N VAL A 31 0.84 11.10 33.54
CA VAL A 31 -0.38 10.92 34.34
C VAL A 31 0.01 9.90 35.39
N GLN A 32 0.16 10.37 36.64
CA GLN A 32 0.66 9.63 37.79
C GLN A 32 0.29 8.17 37.66
N SER A 33 1.26 7.27 37.88
CA SER A 33 0.98 5.87 38.08
C SER A 33 -0.04 5.77 39.22
N THR A 34 -1.33 5.81 38.88
CA THR A 34 -2.37 5.28 39.72
C THR A 34 -1.94 3.84 39.86
N ARG A 35 -1.49 3.52 41.08
CA ARG A 35 -1.23 2.15 41.52
C ARG A 35 -2.28 1.28 40.85
N ILE A 36 -1.84 0.34 40.02
CA ILE A 36 -2.77 -0.53 39.28
C ILE A 36 -3.71 -1.09 40.35
N PRO A 37 -5.03 -0.85 40.26
CA PRO A 37 -5.95 -1.41 41.24
C PRO A 37 -5.76 -2.93 41.24
N ASP A 38 -5.44 -3.47 42.41
CA ASP A 38 -5.15 -4.90 42.57
C ASP A 38 -6.27 -5.60 43.32
N THR A 39 -7.20 -4.83 43.90
CA THR A 39 -8.37 -5.34 44.58
C THR A 39 -9.65 -4.95 43.87
N LYS A 40 -10.67 -5.80 43.99
CA LYS A 40 -12.02 -5.52 43.48
C LYS A 40 -12.60 -4.23 44.07
N ARG A 41 -12.32 -3.96 45.35
CA ARG A 41 -12.74 -2.73 46.04
C ARG A 41 -12.15 -1.49 45.37
N GLU A 42 -10.85 -1.48 45.06
CA GLU A 42 -10.22 -0.34 44.36
C GLU A 42 -10.85 -0.11 42.98
N PHE A 43 -11.14 -1.17 42.21
CA PHE A 43 -11.84 -1.02 40.92
C PHE A 43 -13.25 -0.44 41.06
N MET A 44 -14.02 -0.91 42.05
CA MET A 44 -15.34 -0.37 42.32
C MET A 44 -15.26 1.08 42.82
N GLU A 45 -14.28 1.43 43.65
CA GLU A 45 -14.07 2.82 44.07
C GLU A 45 -13.75 3.71 42.87
N LEU A 46 -12.88 3.28 41.95
CA LEU A 46 -12.62 4.02 40.73
C LEU A 46 -13.89 4.21 39.88
N LYS A 47 -14.70 3.17 39.75
CA LYS A 47 -15.96 3.21 38.99
C LYS A 47 -17.00 4.11 39.66
N LYS A 48 -17.03 4.18 40.99
CA LYS A 48 -17.87 5.11 41.77
C LYS A 48 -17.44 6.56 41.52
N GLN A 49 -16.15 6.86 41.67
CA GLN A 49 -15.60 8.20 41.42
C GLN A 49 -15.88 8.67 39.99
N GLU A 50 -15.76 7.76 39.02
CA GLU A 50 -16.10 7.97 37.61
C GLU A 50 -17.57 8.36 37.42
N LEU A 51 -18.52 7.62 38.00
CA LEU A 51 -19.95 7.93 37.89
C LEU A 51 -20.34 9.24 38.58
N LEU A 52 -19.68 9.57 39.69
CA LEU A 52 -19.94 10.81 40.42
C LEU A 52 -19.48 12.04 39.62
N ARG A 53 -18.25 11.99 39.06
CA ARG A 53 -17.69 13.08 38.24
C ARG A 53 -18.49 13.36 36.98
N GLN A 54 -19.11 12.35 36.38
CA GLN A 54 -19.94 12.54 35.19
C GLN A 54 -21.20 13.36 35.44
N ARG A 55 -21.67 13.44 36.69
CA ARG A 55 -23.06 13.84 36.99
C ARG A 55 -23.19 14.99 37.96
N PHE A 56 -22.23 15.15 38.85
CA PHE A 56 -22.32 16.13 39.93
C PHE A 56 -21.19 17.14 39.81
N THR A 57 -21.53 18.42 39.97
CA THR A 57 -20.58 19.53 39.97
C THR A 57 -19.64 19.48 41.18
N ASP A 58 -20.13 18.98 42.33
CA ASP A 58 -19.32 18.62 43.50
C ASP A 58 -19.50 17.12 43.85
N PRO A 59 -18.65 16.23 43.28
CA PRO A 59 -18.65 14.80 43.58
C PRO A 59 -18.41 14.48 45.05
N ALA A 60 -17.59 15.28 45.74
CA ALA A 60 -17.16 15.02 47.10
C ALA A 60 -18.28 15.32 48.09
N GLU A 61 -19.09 16.34 47.85
CA GLU A 61 -20.31 16.61 48.62
C GLU A 61 -21.31 15.46 48.48
N LYS A 62 -21.61 15.06 47.24
CA LYS A 62 -22.54 13.95 46.99
C LYS A 62 -22.10 12.66 47.66
N GLU A 63 -20.80 12.41 47.68
CA GLU A 63 -20.21 11.25 48.33
C GLU A 63 -20.27 11.32 49.86
N ARG A 64 -19.99 12.48 50.47
CA ARG A 64 -20.10 12.66 51.94
C ARG A 64 -21.52 12.41 52.45
N ASP A 65 -22.51 12.82 51.68
CA ASP A 65 -23.93 12.71 52.05
C ASP A 65 -24.55 11.36 51.69
N SER A 66 -23.77 10.47 51.06
CA SER A 66 -24.28 9.17 50.64
C SER A 66 -24.34 8.17 51.81
N THR A 67 -25.49 7.48 51.89
CA THR A 67 -25.76 6.42 52.85
C THR A 67 -26.23 5.16 52.15
N CYS A 68 -26.01 4.00 52.78
CA CYS A 68 -26.57 2.75 52.29
C CYS A 68 -28.10 2.77 52.40
N VAL A 69 -28.78 2.45 51.29
CA VAL A 69 -30.25 2.41 51.24
C VAL A 69 -30.88 1.31 52.10
N ILE A 70 -30.10 0.34 52.59
CA ILE A 70 -30.59 -0.80 53.37
C ILE A 70 -30.34 -0.60 54.87
N CYS A 71 -29.09 -0.37 55.29
CA CYS A 71 -28.72 -0.24 56.70
C CYS A 71 -28.58 1.20 57.20
N GLY A 72 -28.48 2.18 56.29
CA GLY A 72 -28.26 3.58 56.63
C GLY A 72 -26.80 3.97 56.89
N ASP A 73 -25.85 3.03 56.81
CA ASP A 73 -24.42 3.30 57.04
C ASP A 73 -23.90 4.40 56.11
N LYS A 74 -23.07 5.29 56.67
CA LYS A 74 -22.45 6.38 55.93
C LYS A 74 -21.19 5.88 55.21
N ASN A 75 -20.82 6.58 54.13
CA ASN A 75 -19.56 6.32 53.42
C ASN A 75 -18.31 6.48 54.32
N THR A 76 -18.42 7.16 55.47
CA THR A 76 -17.35 7.29 56.47
C THR A 76 -17.13 6.02 57.31
N GLU A 77 -18.10 5.11 57.33
CA GLU A 77 -18.13 3.92 58.19
C GLU A 77 -18.00 2.63 57.37
N ALA A 78 -18.50 2.61 56.13
CA ALA A 78 -18.41 1.48 55.21
C ALA A 78 -18.20 1.95 53.76
N PHE A 79 -17.49 1.15 52.96
CA PHE A 79 -17.42 1.36 51.51
C PHE A 79 -18.83 1.19 50.91
N ILE A 80 -19.35 2.24 50.28
CA ILE A 80 -20.63 2.19 49.58
C ILE A 80 -20.48 2.47 48.09
N PHE A 81 -21.24 1.74 47.28
CA PHE A 81 -21.18 1.79 45.82
C PHE A 81 -22.56 2.11 45.20
N PRO A 82 -22.63 2.89 44.10
CA PRO A 82 -23.89 3.22 43.45
C PRO A 82 -24.67 1.97 43.00
N THR A 83 -25.98 1.97 43.19
CA THR A 83 -26.82 0.83 42.78
C THR A 83 -27.28 0.91 41.33
N CYS A 84 -27.18 2.08 40.68
CA CYS A 84 -27.50 2.31 39.28
C CYS A 84 -26.53 3.32 38.66
N ARG A 85 -26.41 3.34 37.33
CA ARG A 85 -25.58 4.32 36.61
C ARG A 85 -25.99 5.74 36.89
N MET A 86 -27.26 5.97 37.25
CA MET A 86 -27.80 7.29 37.60
C MET A 86 -27.42 7.81 38.99
N VAL A 87 -26.80 6.96 39.83
CA VAL A 87 -26.31 7.33 41.18
C VAL A 87 -27.44 7.85 42.09
N HIS A 88 -28.63 7.26 41.98
CA HIS A 88 -29.78 7.62 42.83
C HIS A 88 -29.63 7.08 44.25
N CYS A 89 -29.05 5.89 44.40
CA CYS A 89 -28.91 5.19 45.69
C CYS A 89 -27.55 4.50 45.76
N PHE A 90 -27.11 4.19 46.99
CA PHE A 90 -25.86 3.49 47.27
C PHE A 90 -26.12 2.26 48.15
N ALA A 91 -25.24 1.26 48.05
CA ALA A 91 -25.25 0.06 48.88
C ALA A 91 -23.88 -0.20 49.48
N CYS A 92 -23.81 -0.55 50.77
CA CYS A 92 -22.57 -0.98 51.39
C CYS A 92 -22.21 -2.41 51.00
N GLU A 93 -20.93 -2.76 51.11
CA GLU A 93 -20.38 -4.06 50.74
C GLU A 93 -21.15 -5.25 51.37
N ASP A 94 -21.59 -5.11 52.62
CA ASP A 94 -22.35 -6.15 53.34
C ASP A 94 -23.80 -6.29 52.84
N CYS A 95 -24.39 -5.22 52.33
CA CYS A 95 -25.77 -5.22 51.84
C CYS A 95 -25.89 -5.63 50.36
N ILE A 96 -24.82 -5.51 49.57
CA ILE A 96 -24.79 -5.87 48.15
C ILE A 96 -25.27 -7.31 47.90
N PRO A 97 -24.78 -8.35 48.60
CA PRO A 97 -25.24 -9.73 48.40
C PRO A 97 -26.74 -9.92 48.60
N GLY A 98 -27.34 -9.16 49.52
CA GLY A 98 -28.79 -9.15 49.73
C GLY A 98 -29.53 -8.57 48.54
N ILE A 99 -29.10 -7.40 48.06
CA ILE A 99 -29.73 -6.70 46.92
C ILE A 99 -29.71 -7.56 45.65
N LEU A 100 -28.59 -8.25 45.38
CA LEU A 100 -28.44 -9.09 44.19
C LEU A 100 -29.39 -10.31 44.18
N LYS A 101 -29.87 -10.76 45.35
CA LYS A 101 -30.84 -11.86 45.46
C LYS A 101 -32.29 -11.44 45.17
N PHE A 102 -32.65 -10.18 45.41
CA PHE A 102 -34.03 -9.68 45.33
C PHE A 102 -34.32 -8.82 44.08
N GLY A 103 -33.33 -8.65 43.20
CA GLY A 103 -33.54 -8.31 41.79
C GLY A 103 -33.69 -6.84 41.41
N SER A 104 -33.98 -5.92 42.34
CA SER A 104 -33.98 -4.47 42.03
C SER A 104 -33.03 -3.69 42.93
N ALA A 105 -31.94 -3.19 42.34
CA ALA A 105 -30.93 -2.42 43.04
C ALA A 105 -31.30 -0.93 43.18
N CYS A 106 -32.13 -0.41 42.27
CA CYS A 106 -32.65 0.96 42.30
C CYS A 106 -34.17 0.95 42.03
N ARG A 107 -34.95 1.66 42.86
CA ARG A 107 -36.41 1.78 42.72
C ARG A 107 -36.86 3.11 42.10
N PHE A 108 -35.92 3.89 41.58
CA PHE A 108 -36.23 5.17 40.96
C PHE A 108 -36.85 4.94 39.58
N PRO A 109 -37.93 5.66 39.21
CA PRO A 109 -38.56 5.56 37.89
C PRO A 109 -37.55 5.68 36.74
N GLY A 110 -37.47 4.66 35.90
CA GLY A 110 -36.55 4.60 34.75
C GLY A 110 -35.17 3.99 35.05
N CYS A 111 -34.94 3.47 36.26
CA CYS A 111 -33.70 2.76 36.65
C CYS A 111 -33.94 1.33 37.13
N GLU A 112 -35.17 0.82 37.03
CA GLU A 112 -35.58 -0.48 37.57
C GLU A 112 -34.84 -1.65 36.90
N SER A 113 -34.36 -1.46 35.67
CA SER A 113 -33.59 -2.44 34.89
C SER A 113 -32.09 -2.16 34.85
N ASP A 114 -31.58 -1.16 35.58
CA ASP A 114 -30.16 -0.84 35.60
C ASP A 114 -29.38 -1.92 36.38
N ASN A 115 -28.45 -2.57 35.69
CA ASN A 115 -27.68 -3.69 36.21
C ASN A 115 -26.28 -3.30 36.68
N LEU A 116 -25.94 -2.01 36.84
CA LEU A 116 -24.59 -1.58 37.23
C LEU A 116 -24.03 -2.38 38.41
N LEU A 117 -24.80 -2.45 39.50
CA LEU A 117 -24.34 -3.12 40.72
C LEU A 117 -24.04 -4.60 40.45
N LYS A 118 -24.88 -5.28 39.68
CA LYS A 118 -24.70 -6.67 39.30
C LYS A 118 -23.50 -6.85 38.38
N GLU A 119 -23.41 -6.05 37.32
CA GLU A 119 -22.33 -6.08 36.34
C GLU A 119 -20.95 -5.89 36.99
N ASP A 120 -20.79 -4.95 37.92
CA ASP A 120 -19.49 -4.66 38.53
C ASP A 120 -19.17 -5.52 39.76
N SER A 121 -20.19 -6.00 40.48
CA SER A 121 -19.99 -6.93 41.60
C SER A 121 -19.76 -8.38 41.18
N GLU A 122 -20.23 -8.84 40.02
CA GLU A 122 -19.97 -10.20 39.54
C GLU A 122 -18.61 -10.35 38.84
N LYS A 123 -17.98 -9.24 38.43
CA LYS A 123 -16.66 -9.26 37.78
C LYS A 123 -15.55 -9.73 38.72
N THR A 124 -14.68 -10.58 38.20
CA THR A 124 -13.41 -10.94 38.86
C THR A 124 -12.41 -9.78 38.78
N VAL A 125 -11.41 -9.78 39.66
CA VAL A 125 -10.30 -8.80 39.62
C VAL A 125 -9.64 -8.78 38.24
N GLU A 126 -9.47 -9.94 37.60
CA GLU A 126 -8.87 -10.01 36.27
C GLU A 126 -9.77 -9.48 35.15
N GLN A 127 -11.09 -9.62 35.27
CA GLN A 127 -12.03 -8.98 34.36
C GLN A 127 -11.99 -7.46 34.52
N HIS A 128 -11.91 -6.97 35.76
CA HIS A 128 -11.74 -5.55 36.03
C HIS A 128 -10.41 -5.01 35.50
N LYS A 129 -9.30 -5.74 35.69
CA LYS A 129 -7.98 -5.41 35.12
C LYS A 129 -8.03 -5.32 33.59
N ARG A 130 -8.64 -6.29 32.91
CA ARG A 130 -8.83 -6.25 31.46
C ARG A 130 -9.63 -5.04 31.01
N ASN A 131 -10.79 -4.78 31.62
CA ASN A 131 -11.62 -3.63 31.28
C ASN A 131 -10.90 -2.29 31.56
N TRP A 132 -10.13 -2.20 32.64
CA TRP A 132 -9.39 -1.00 33.00
C TRP A 132 -8.26 -0.72 31.99
N VAL A 133 -7.55 -1.76 31.57
CA VAL A 133 -6.53 -1.67 30.51
C VAL A 133 -7.16 -1.32 29.15
N GLU A 134 -8.28 -1.95 28.79
CA GLU A 134 -9.03 -1.62 27.57
C GLU A 134 -9.49 -0.17 27.57
N ASN A 135 -9.86 0.39 28.73
CA ASN A 135 -10.23 1.79 28.86
C ASN A 135 -9.02 2.75 29.00
N GLY A 136 -7.79 2.23 28.90
CA GLY A 136 -6.56 3.02 28.88
C GLY A 136 -5.99 3.37 30.25
N GLY A 137 -6.41 2.70 31.32
CA GLY A 137 -5.78 2.82 32.64
C GLY A 137 -6.00 4.16 33.37
N THR A 138 -6.92 5.00 32.90
CA THR A 138 -7.16 6.34 33.47
C THR A 138 -8.60 6.51 33.98
N THR A 139 -8.77 7.26 35.08
CA THR A 139 -10.06 7.68 35.65
C THR A 139 -10.49 9.08 35.23
N ALA A 140 -9.72 9.73 34.36
CA ALA A 140 -10.06 10.99 33.74
C ALA A 140 -10.71 10.72 32.37
N TYR A 141 -11.84 11.39 32.11
CA TYR A 141 -12.36 11.49 30.75
C TYR A 141 -11.34 12.19 29.89
N PRO A 142 -10.98 11.62 28.73
CA PRO A 142 -10.12 12.32 27.81
C PRO A 142 -10.84 13.58 27.31
N LEU A 143 -10.15 14.72 27.38
CA LEU A 143 -10.66 15.98 26.86
C LEU A 143 -10.84 15.83 25.35
N ALA A 144 -12.06 16.07 24.86
CA ALA A 144 -12.29 16.21 23.43
C ALA A 144 -11.86 17.62 23.03
N ILE A 145 -10.98 17.71 22.03
CA ILE A 145 -10.46 18.98 21.54
C ILE A 145 -10.81 19.17 20.05
N ASP A 146 -11.05 20.41 19.66
CA ASP A 146 -11.40 20.76 18.28
C ASP A 146 -10.16 20.97 17.41
N LEU A 147 -9.04 21.38 18.01
CA LEU A 147 -7.78 21.68 17.31
C LEU A 147 -6.59 21.14 18.10
N LEU A 148 -5.72 20.39 17.43
CA LEU A 148 -4.42 19.96 17.93
C LEU A 148 -3.33 20.37 16.93
N THR A 149 -2.33 21.12 17.39
CA THR A 149 -1.06 21.25 16.65
C THR A 149 -0.09 20.24 17.22
N LEU A 150 0.29 19.24 16.44
CA LEU A 150 1.32 18.29 16.84
C LEU A 150 2.68 18.96 16.67
N ALA A 151 3.26 19.41 17.79
CA ALA A 151 4.64 19.88 17.89
C ALA A 151 5.43 18.97 18.86
N MET A 152 6.76 19.10 18.86
CA MET A 152 7.66 18.37 19.78
C MET A 152 7.21 18.46 21.26
N PRO A 153 7.51 17.45 22.09
CA PRO A 153 6.58 17.02 23.12
C PRO A 153 6.69 17.83 24.41
N GLU A 154 5.81 18.81 24.55
CA GLU A 154 5.16 19.11 25.84
C GLU A 154 3.74 18.52 25.80
N PHE A 155 3.63 17.20 25.64
CA PHE A 155 2.32 16.55 25.65
C PHE A 155 1.63 16.84 26.98
N GLN A 156 0.41 17.35 26.87
CA GLN A 156 -0.42 17.90 27.94
C GLN A 156 -0.48 16.98 29.16
N ALA A 157 -0.67 17.51 30.36
CA ALA A 157 -0.81 16.72 31.58
C ALA A 157 -2.07 15.83 31.62
N GLU A 158 -2.96 15.99 30.64
CA GLU A 158 -4.28 15.36 30.58
C GLU A 158 -4.39 14.42 29.38
N SER A 159 -5.21 13.38 29.52
CA SER A 159 -5.56 12.50 28.40
C SER A 159 -6.47 13.21 27.40
N VAL A 160 -6.28 12.97 26.11
CA VAL A 160 -6.99 13.64 25.01
C VAL A 160 -7.65 12.60 24.10
N LEU A 161 -8.82 12.91 23.56
CA LEU A 161 -9.50 12.08 22.56
C LEU A 161 -9.66 12.87 21.27
N LEU A 162 -8.94 12.47 20.22
CA LEU A 162 -9.07 13.03 18.88
C LEU A 162 -10.22 12.33 18.16
N LYS A 163 -11.25 13.09 17.80
CA LYS A 163 -12.42 12.60 17.07
C LYS A 163 -12.35 13.01 15.60
N ARG A 164 -13.36 12.60 14.84
CA ARG A 164 -13.52 12.97 13.43
C ARG A 164 -13.54 14.49 13.23
N GLU A 165 -14.13 15.23 14.15
CA GLU A 165 -14.25 16.68 14.07
C GLU A 165 -12.94 17.39 14.43
N THR A 166 -12.06 16.72 15.17
CA THR A 166 -10.78 17.27 15.62
C THR A 166 -9.87 17.53 14.43
N THR A 167 -9.42 18.78 14.31
CA THR A 167 -8.44 19.21 13.32
C THR A 167 -7.04 19.03 13.87
N VAL A 168 -6.21 18.23 13.19
CA VAL A 168 -4.82 17.96 13.54
C VAL A 168 -3.92 18.65 12.52
N THR A 169 -3.20 19.68 12.97
CA THR A 169 -2.25 20.43 12.14
C THR A 169 -0.85 19.85 12.32
N LEU A 170 -0.22 19.48 11.20
CA LEU A 170 1.13 18.94 11.12
C LEU A 170 2.07 20.02 10.60
N LYS A 171 3.07 20.42 11.39
CA LYS A 171 4.05 21.43 10.97
C LYS A 171 5.40 21.19 11.64
N ASN A 172 6.48 21.24 10.86
CA ASN A 172 7.86 21.03 11.32
C ASN A 172 8.02 19.73 12.12
N ILE A 173 7.45 18.65 11.60
CA ILE A 173 7.31 17.37 12.31
C ILE A 173 7.58 16.20 11.38
N ALA A 174 8.27 15.18 11.90
CA ALA A 174 8.37 13.88 11.27
C ALA A 174 7.49 12.89 12.05
N LEU A 175 6.62 12.17 11.33
CA LEU A 175 5.68 11.21 11.91
C LEU A 175 5.99 9.80 11.43
N SER A 176 5.67 8.81 12.26
CA SER A 176 5.56 7.45 11.75
C SER A 176 4.45 7.34 10.72
N GLU A 177 4.66 6.47 9.75
CA GLU A 177 3.65 6.04 8.79
C GLU A 177 2.39 5.51 9.51
N VAL A 178 2.56 4.76 10.60
CA VAL A 178 1.44 4.22 11.38
C VAL A 178 0.59 5.34 11.99
N LEU A 179 1.23 6.35 12.60
CA LEU A 179 0.52 7.47 13.22
C LEU A 179 -0.17 8.33 12.15
N LEU A 180 0.52 8.64 11.06
CA LEU A 180 -0.07 9.42 9.96
C LEU A 180 -1.34 8.74 9.44
N PHE A 181 -1.29 7.44 9.14
CA PHE A 181 -2.46 6.72 8.61
C PHE A 181 -3.63 6.73 9.58
N LYS A 182 -3.36 6.52 10.88
CA LYS A 182 -4.42 6.60 11.88
C LYS A 182 -5.03 8.00 11.96
N LEU A 183 -4.23 9.05 11.91
CA LEU A 183 -4.72 10.43 11.87
C LEU A 183 -5.60 10.67 10.63
N LEU A 184 -5.16 10.21 9.45
CA LEU A 184 -5.92 10.31 8.20
C LEU A 184 -7.25 9.57 8.23
N GLU A 185 -7.32 8.44 8.94
CA GLU A 185 -8.53 7.61 9.07
C GLU A 185 -9.55 8.17 10.08
N LYS A 186 -9.10 8.93 11.07
CA LYS A 186 -9.88 9.22 12.29
C LYS A 186 -10.06 10.71 12.60
N THR A 187 -9.31 11.60 11.96
CA THR A 187 -9.29 13.05 12.27
C THR A 187 -9.29 13.89 10.99
N LYS A 188 -9.43 15.21 11.10
CA LYS A 188 -9.20 16.14 9.98
C LYS A 188 -7.74 16.56 9.97
N VAL A 189 -6.95 16.15 8.99
CA VAL A 189 -5.51 16.45 8.94
C VAL A 189 -5.25 17.66 8.05
N VAL A 190 -4.50 18.62 8.57
CA VAL A 190 -3.98 19.77 7.83
C VAL A 190 -2.46 19.68 7.78
N VAL A 191 -1.90 19.51 6.58
CA VAL A 191 -0.46 19.42 6.35
C VAL A 191 0.09 20.82 6.10
N GLY A 192 0.97 21.28 6.99
CA GLY A 192 1.70 22.54 6.89
C GLY A 192 3.12 22.35 6.36
N GLU A 193 4.04 23.22 6.78
CA GLU A 193 5.42 23.22 6.33
C GLU A 193 6.24 22.08 6.96
N ASN A 194 7.21 21.56 6.19
CA ASN A 194 8.23 20.61 6.63
C ASN A 194 7.66 19.40 7.41
N VAL A 195 6.69 18.73 6.80
CA VAL A 195 6.12 17.47 7.29
C VAL A 195 6.85 16.30 6.63
N SER A 196 7.20 15.30 7.42
CA SER A 196 7.93 14.13 6.95
C SER A 196 7.36 12.83 7.51
N VAL A 197 7.57 11.73 6.79
CA VAL A 197 7.15 10.40 7.21
C VAL A 197 8.33 9.44 7.22
N PHE A 198 8.39 8.60 8.25
CA PHE A 198 9.39 7.56 8.42
C PHE A 198 8.76 6.24 8.86
N GLY A 199 9.49 5.14 8.73
CA GLY A 199 9.05 3.82 9.16
C GLY A 199 9.21 3.60 10.67
N ASN A 200 8.22 2.99 11.31
CA ASN A 200 8.20 2.85 12.77
C ASN A 200 8.15 1.40 13.27
N PHE A 201 8.82 1.15 14.39
CA PHE A 201 8.79 -0.13 15.11
C PHE A 201 8.05 0.00 16.43
N LYS A 202 7.48 -1.12 16.90
CA LYS A 202 6.80 -1.15 18.19
C LYS A 202 7.78 -0.73 19.30
N GLY A 203 7.44 0.35 20.00
CA GLY A 203 8.23 0.89 21.11
C GLY A 203 9.18 2.03 20.75
N GLU A 204 9.28 2.43 19.47
CA GLU A 204 9.99 3.65 19.08
C GLU A 204 9.06 4.89 19.13
N ASP A 205 9.66 6.07 19.26
CA ASP A 205 8.93 7.33 19.23
C ASP A 205 8.39 7.60 17.82
N CYS A 206 7.06 7.75 17.73
CA CYS A 206 6.32 7.96 16.50
C CYS A 206 6.32 9.41 16.01
N ILE A 207 6.89 10.34 16.78
CA ILE A 207 6.98 11.76 16.46
C ILE A 207 8.41 12.22 16.71
N ARG A 208 8.98 12.97 15.76
CA ARG A 208 10.30 13.58 15.85
C ARG A 208 10.27 15.01 15.32
N ALA A 209 11.30 15.79 15.64
CA ALA A 209 11.45 17.12 15.09
C ALA A 209 11.57 17.02 13.56
N GLY A 210 10.92 17.92 12.83
CA GLY A 210 10.98 17.97 11.37
C GLY A 210 12.44 17.89 10.91
N THR A 211 12.74 16.88 10.12
CA THR A 211 14.11 16.53 9.73
C THR A 211 14.29 16.79 8.23
N GLU A 212 15.48 17.23 7.83
CA GLU A 212 15.85 17.31 6.41
C GLU A 212 15.97 15.91 5.79
N PHE A 213 15.97 15.81 4.46
CA PHE A 213 15.96 14.51 3.78
C PHE A 213 17.13 13.61 4.18
N GLU A 214 18.31 14.19 4.38
CA GLU A 214 19.53 13.50 4.82
C GLU A 214 19.31 12.80 6.16
N GLY A 215 18.64 13.48 7.11
CA GLY A 215 18.33 12.88 8.39
C GLY A 215 17.20 11.86 8.31
N LEU A 216 16.28 11.97 7.34
CA LEU A 216 15.27 10.94 7.06
C LEU A 216 15.88 9.69 6.41
N CYS A 217 16.97 9.81 5.65
CA CYS A 217 17.69 8.67 5.08
C CYS A 217 18.34 7.78 6.16
N LEU A 218 18.60 8.33 7.35
CA LEU A 218 19.05 7.57 8.52
C LEU A 218 17.90 6.82 9.21
N LEU A 219 16.66 7.13 8.86
CA LEU A 219 15.47 6.49 9.42
C LEU A 219 15.11 5.24 8.63
N ARG A 220 14.34 4.36 9.28
CA ARG A 220 13.92 3.12 8.63
C ARG A 220 12.89 3.42 7.52
N PRO A 221 12.88 2.60 6.45
CA PRO A 221 11.89 2.71 5.39
C PRO A 221 10.45 2.57 5.89
N ALA A 222 9.57 3.47 5.44
CA ALA A 222 8.15 3.41 5.74
C ALA A 222 7.47 2.22 5.02
N SER A 223 6.56 1.54 5.73
CA SER A 223 5.70 0.50 5.15
C SER A 223 4.24 0.91 5.31
N PHE A 224 3.59 1.22 4.20
CA PHE A 224 2.24 1.78 4.20
C PHE A 224 1.18 0.68 4.38
N PRO A 225 0.21 0.84 5.30
CA PRO A 225 -0.83 -0.16 5.50
C PRO A 225 -1.86 -0.11 4.36
N ARG A 226 -2.52 -1.25 4.12
CA ARG A 226 -3.68 -1.31 3.22
C ARG A 226 -4.85 -0.52 3.82
N VAL A 227 -5.36 0.45 3.06
CA VAL A 227 -6.54 1.23 3.45
C VAL A 227 -7.78 0.69 2.71
N GLN A 228 -8.78 0.26 3.49
CA GLN A 228 -10.11 -0.05 2.96
C GLN A 228 -10.88 1.24 2.65
N ASN A 229 -12.01 1.16 1.95
CA ASN A 229 -12.81 2.34 1.61
C ASN A 229 -13.15 3.16 2.86
N ASN A 230 -12.40 4.26 3.06
CA ASN A 230 -12.53 5.14 4.18
C ASN A 230 -12.73 6.56 3.64
N VAL A 231 -13.97 7.03 3.74
CA VAL A 231 -14.38 8.36 3.30
C VAL A 231 -13.51 9.45 3.95
N PHE A 232 -13.11 9.29 5.21
CA PHE A 232 -12.26 10.27 5.91
C PHE A 232 -10.85 10.31 5.37
N PHE A 233 -10.29 9.14 5.07
CA PHE A 233 -8.99 9.08 4.43
C PHE A 233 -9.01 9.86 3.11
N MET A 234 -9.99 9.59 2.25
CA MET A 234 -10.11 10.26 0.95
C MET A 234 -10.37 11.76 1.07
N GLU A 235 -11.23 12.18 2.00
CA GLU A 235 -11.44 13.60 2.29
C GLU A 235 -10.16 14.32 2.72
N ASN A 236 -9.33 13.67 3.54
CA ASN A 236 -8.04 14.24 3.95
C ASN A 236 -7.07 14.31 2.77
N ILE A 237 -6.94 13.24 1.98
CA ILE A 237 -6.06 13.23 0.80
C ILE A 237 -6.44 14.31 -0.21
N ALA A 238 -7.74 14.50 -0.49
CA ALA A 238 -8.22 15.51 -1.43
C ALA A 238 -7.85 16.95 -1.00
N ARG A 239 -7.87 17.23 0.31
CA ARG A 239 -7.49 18.54 0.86
C ARG A 239 -5.98 18.77 0.91
N MET A 240 -5.18 17.71 0.89
CA MET A 240 -3.73 17.82 1.03
C MET A 240 -3.09 18.43 -0.21
N PRO A 241 -2.17 19.40 -0.06
CA PRO A 241 -1.40 19.89 -1.18
C PRO A 241 -0.55 18.78 -1.81
N LYS A 242 -0.31 18.89 -3.12
CA LYS A 242 0.66 18.05 -3.82
C LYS A 242 2.05 18.26 -3.20
N ASP A 243 2.89 17.23 -3.22
CA ASP A 243 4.30 17.33 -2.82
C ASP A 243 4.50 17.89 -1.38
N SER A 244 3.56 17.59 -0.48
CA SER A 244 3.50 18.19 0.87
C SER A 244 4.13 17.34 1.96
N ILE A 245 4.39 16.05 1.70
CA ILE A 245 4.90 15.10 2.68
C ILE A 245 6.22 14.54 2.19
N LYS A 246 7.32 14.86 2.87
CA LYS A 246 8.63 14.27 2.58
C LYS A 246 8.67 12.83 3.06
N LEU A 247 9.06 11.91 2.20
CA LEU A 247 9.29 10.53 2.55
C LEU A 247 10.80 10.29 2.61
N GLY A 248 11.26 9.66 3.69
CA GLY A 248 12.68 9.32 3.87
C GLY A 248 13.20 8.30 2.87
N SER A 249 14.33 7.64 3.19
CA SER A 249 14.83 6.54 2.37
C SER A 249 13.82 5.40 2.34
N VAL A 250 13.41 4.97 1.15
CA VAL A 250 12.44 3.90 0.98
C VAL A 250 13.05 2.74 0.21
N ARG A 251 13.29 1.64 0.93
CA ARG A 251 13.70 0.37 0.32
C ARG A 251 12.59 -0.26 -0.50
N LYS A 252 11.37 -0.31 0.05
CA LYS A 252 10.18 -0.87 -0.59
C LYS A 252 8.97 0.01 -0.31
N LEU A 253 8.26 0.43 -1.36
CA LEU A 253 7.01 1.17 -1.24
C LEU A 253 5.88 0.34 -1.84
N GLU A 254 4.95 -0.09 -0.98
CA GLU A 254 3.77 -0.84 -1.39
C GLU A 254 2.51 -0.04 -1.00
N LEU A 255 1.68 0.32 -1.99
CA LEU A 255 0.41 1.01 -1.77
C LEU A 255 -0.73 0.20 -2.39
N CYS A 256 -1.72 -0.12 -1.56
CA CYS A 256 -2.85 -0.98 -1.96
C CYS A 256 -4.20 -0.29 -1.71
N GLY A 257 -5.11 -0.43 -2.65
CA GLY A 257 -6.46 0.16 -2.58
C GLY A 257 -6.41 1.69 -2.59
N TYR A 258 -7.19 2.33 -1.71
CA TYR A 258 -7.28 3.79 -1.63
C TYR A 258 -5.97 4.46 -1.18
N ALA A 259 -5.06 3.73 -0.54
CA ALA A 259 -3.76 4.25 -0.12
C ALA A 259 -2.94 4.77 -1.31
N VAL A 260 -3.18 4.28 -2.53
CA VAL A 260 -2.54 4.76 -3.75
C VAL A 260 -2.71 6.29 -3.94
N ASN A 261 -3.82 6.87 -3.48
CA ASN A 261 -4.08 8.32 -3.60
C ASN A 261 -3.14 9.20 -2.77
N ILE A 262 -2.39 8.63 -1.82
CA ILE A 262 -1.36 9.40 -1.10
C ILE A 262 -0.16 9.71 -2.00
N LEU A 263 0.07 8.93 -3.06
CA LEU A 263 1.28 8.96 -3.85
C LEU A 263 1.62 10.36 -4.40
N PRO A 264 0.68 11.15 -4.96
CA PRO A 264 0.97 12.52 -5.39
C PRO A 264 1.29 13.52 -4.27
N LYS A 265 1.06 13.14 -3.01
CA LYS A 265 1.34 13.99 -1.84
C LYS A 265 2.74 13.73 -1.30
N LEU A 266 3.37 12.62 -1.71
CA LEU A 266 4.69 12.19 -1.25
C LEU A 266 5.80 12.81 -2.10
N VAL A 267 6.85 13.27 -1.44
CA VAL A 267 8.10 13.72 -2.05
C VAL A 267 9.20 12.77 -1.63
N LEU A 268 9.74 12.04 -2.59
CA LEU A 268 10.93 11.21 -2.40
C LEU A 268 12.19 12.04 -2.68
N HIS A 269 13.29 11.70 -2.00
CA HIS A 269 14.59 12.30 -2.29
C HIS A 269 15.05 11.95 -3.72
N GLU A 270 15.79 12.85 -4.37
CA GLU A 270 16.25 12.64 -5.75
C GLU A 270 17.16 11.41 -5.89
N GLU A 271 18.04 11.21 -4.91
CA GLU A 271 18.94 10.05 -4.79
C GLU A 271 18.27 8.81 -4.16
N ASN A 272 16.94 8.79 -4.04
CA ASN A 272 16.25 7.62 -3.49
C ASN A 272 16.47 6.40 -4.39
N GLU A 273 17.02 5.32 -3.81
CA GLU A 273 17.19 4.02 -4.47
C GLU A 273 16.25 2.99 -3.85
N MET A 274 15.18 2.70 -4.57
CA MET A 274 14.16 1.76 -4.15
C MET A 274 14.40 0.37 -4.75
N GLU A 275 14.38 -0.66 -3.91
CA GLU A 275 14.42 -2.05 -4.38
C GLU A 275 13.10 -2.45 -5.05
N GLU A 276 11.96 -2.04 -4.50
CA GLU A 276 10.65 -2.44 -5.01
C GLU A 276 9.60 -1.35 -4.84
N PHE A 277 8.95 -0.97 -5.94
CA PHE A 277 7.75 -0.14 -5.97
C PHE A 277 6.56 -0.97 -6.45
N CYS A 278 5.56 -1.15 -5.58
CA CYS A 278 4.38 -1.95 -5.85
C CYS A 278 3.09 -1.14 -5.64
N LEU A 279 2.25 -1.04 -6.66
CA LEU A 279 0.91 -0.47 -6.54
C LEU A 279 -0.14 -1.53 -6.87
N ASP A 280 -1.19 -1.64 -6.05
CA ASP A 280 -2.32 -2.53 -6.32
C ASP A 280 -3.66 -1.81 -6.17
N ALA A 281 -4.35 -1.61 -7.30
CA ALA A 281 -5.64 -0.94 -7.35
C ALA A 281 -6.68 -1.83 -8.02
N TRP A 282 -7.46 -2.58 -7.22
CA TRP A 282 -8.47 -3.50 -7.74
C TRP A 282 -9.67 -2.85 -8.43
N ASN A 283 -9.94 -1.56 -8.18
CA ASN A 283 -11.06 -0.82 -8.77
C ASN A 283 -10.56 0.51 -9.34
N ALA A 284 -11.26 1.03 -10.35
CA ALA A 284 -10.97 2.34 -10.92
C ALA A 284 -11.07 3.48 -9.90
N ASP A 285 -12.01 3.38 -8.94
CA ASP A 285 -12.23 4.40 -7.91
C ASP A 285 -11.07 4.50 -6.89
N HIS A 286 -10.13 3.55 -6.87
CA HIS A 286 -9.01 3.55 -5.92
C HIS A 286 -7.95 4.61 -6.21
N PHE A 287 -8.02 5.35 -7.33
CA PHE A 287 -7.00 6.32 -7.73
C PHE A 287 -7.59 7.64 -8.26
N SER A 288 -8.81 8.00 -7.86
CA SER A 288 -9.48 9.22 -8.31
C SER A 288 -8.60 10.47 -8.21
N GLU A 289 -7.87 10.63 -7.09
CA GLU A 289 -6.95 11.76 -6.90
C GLU A 289 -5.68 11.64 -7.75
N THR A 290 -5.21 10.41 -7.98
CA THR A 290 -3.96 10.16 -8.71
C THR A 290 -4.14 10.34 -10.23
N MET A 291 -5.34 10.17 -10.78
CA MET A 291 -5.53 10.32 -12.23
C MET A 291 -5.55 11.76 -12.72
N HIS A 292 -5.91 12.69 -11.85
CA HIS A 292 -5.97 14.11 -12.19
C HIS A 292 -4.61 14.81 -12.15
N VAL A 293 -3.54 14.11 -11.76
CA VAL A 293 -2.19 14.67 -11.73
C VAL A 293 -1.57 14.68 -13.12
N GLU A 294 -0.62 15.58 -13.34
CA GLU A 294 0.11 15.66 -14.61
C GLU A 294 1.00 14.44 -14.83
N ASP A 295 1.30 14.14 -16.08
CA ASP A 295 2.23 13.07 -16.43
C ASP A 295 3.65 13.41 -15.94
N ASN A 296 4.44 12.39 -15.60
CA ASN A 296 5.79 12.54 -15.05
C ASN A 296 5.89 13.44 -13.79
N SER A 297 4.78 13.59 -13.07
CA SER A 297 4.69 14.54 -11.96
C SER A 297 4.92 13.90 -10.60
N ILE A 298 5.00 12.56 -10.52
CA ILE A 298 5.31 11.76 -9.33
C ILE A 298 6.74 11.24 -9.47
N ARG A 299 7.69 11.83 -8.74
CA ARG A 299 9.11 11.46 -8.82
C ARG A 299 9.43 10.32 -7.85
N LEU A 300 9.92 9.19 -8.36
CA LEU A 300 10.25 8.01 -7.54
C LEU A 300 11.76 7.85 -7.25
N GLY A 301 12.62 8.56 -7.98
CA GLY A 301 14.07 8.31 -7.96
C GLY A 301 14.44 7.08 -8.79
N ARG A 302 15.38 6.27 -8.30
CA ARG A 302 15.81 5.01 -8.92
C ARG A 302 14.99 3.83 -8.37
N VAL A 303 14.46 2.97 -9.24
CA VAL A 303 13.60 1.83 -8.88
C VAL A 303 14.10 0.56 -9.56
N LYS A 304 14.48 -0.44 -8.76
CA LYS A 304 14.96 -1.74 -9.27
C LYS A 304 13.83 -2.63 -9.77
N LYS A 305 12.73 -2.74 -9.03
CA LYS A 305 11.56 -3.54 -9.41
C LYS A 305 10.29 -2.69 -9.40
N LEU A 306 9.59 -2.68 -10.53
CA LEU A 306 8.32 -1.96 -10.69
C LEU A 306 7.17 -2.95 -10.93
N GLU A 307 6.22 -3.01 -10.00
CA GLU A 307 5.06 -3.89 -10.07
C GLU A 307 3.77 -3.06 -9.96
N LEU A 308 2.92 -3.12 -10.98
CA LEU A 308 1.64 -2.41 -11.00
C LEU A 308 0.55 -3.45 -11.24
N LYS A 309 -0.42 -3.55 -10.33
CA LYS A 309 -1.47 -4.57 -10.37
C LYS A 309 -2.82 -3.96 -10.68
N SER A 310 -3.61 -4.71 -11.43
CA SER A 310 -4.98 -4.34 -11.79
C SER A 310 -5.01 -2.96 -12.47
N HIS A 311 -5.86 -2.03 -12.02
CA HIS A 311 -5.97 -0.71 -12.61
C HIS A 311 -4.80 0.24 -12.27
N ALA A 312 -3.86 -0.14 -11.39
CA ALA A 312 -2.73 0.70 -11.01
C ALA A 312 -1.78 0.99 -12.20
N ILE A 313 -1.85 0.20 -13.27
CA ILE A 313 -1.08 0.43 -14.50
C ILE A 313 -1.36 1.80 -15.12
N ASN A 314 -2.57 2.36 -14.94
CA ASN A 314 -2.91 3.69 -15.46
C ASN A 314 -2.11 4.82 -14.79
N ILE A 315 -1.45 4.55 -13.66
CA ILE A 315 -0.56 5.50 -12.98
C ILE A 315 0.80 5.55 -13.66
N LEU A 316 1.19 4.55 -14.45
CA LEU A 316 2.50 4.46 -15.07
C LEU A 316 2.94 5.75 -15.81
N PRO A 317 2.09 6.43 -16.62
CA PRO A 317 2.46 7.70 -17.27
C PRO A 317 2.67 8.87 -16.29
N LYS A 318 2.18 8.76 -15.06
CA LYS A 318 2.33 9.77 -14.01
C LYS A 318 3.67 9.66 -13.28
N LEU A 319 4.31 8.50 -13.36
CA LEU A 319 5.58 8.23 -12.69
C LEU A 319 6.75 8.81 -13.49
N ALA A 320 7.66 9.47 -12.78
CA ALA A 320 8.96 9.91 -13.27
C ALA A 320 10.06 9.18 -12.51
N LEU A 321 10.86 8.41 -13.25
CA LEU A 321 12.08 7.78 -12.75
C LEU A 321 13.27 8.70 -13.00
N HIS A 322 14.34 8.49 -12.23
CA HIS A 322 15.62 9.15 -12.46
C HIS A 322 16.15 8.84 -13.87
N GLU A 323 16.86 9.79 -14.51
CA GLU A 323 17.33 9.63 -15.89
C GLU A 323 18.29 8.44 -16.06
N GLU A 324 19.15 8.21 -15.06
CA GLU A 324 20.08 7.08 -14.99
C GLU A 324 19.46 5.80 -14.39
N ASN A 325 18.13 5.69 -14.33
CA ASN A 325 17.49 4.51 -13.74
C ASN A 325 17.86 3.22 -14.49
N VAL A 326 18.35 2.23 -13.73
CA VAL A 326 18.60 0.87 -14.21
C VAL A 326 17.67 -0.10 -13.49
N MET A 327 16.51 -0.34 -14.09
CA MET A 327 15.51 -1.25 -13.59
C MET A 327 15.94 -2.70 -13.83
N GLU A 328 15.83 -3.53 -12.80
CA GLU A 328 16.14 -4.96 -12.89
C GLU A 328 14.97 -5.75 -13.47
N GLU A 329 13.75 -5.41 -13.07
CA GLU A 329 12.54 -6.12 -13.48
C GLU A 329 11.35 -5.17 -13.64
N PHE A 330 10.73 -5.23 -14.82
CA PHE A 330 9.40 -4.72 -15.06
C PHE A 330 8.50 -5.88 -15.51
N HIS A 331 7.60 -6.31 -14.63
CA HIS A 331 6.64 -7.37 -14.88
C HIS A 331 5.23 -6.79 -14.88
N GLN A 332 4.45 -7.12 -15.92
CA GLN A 332 3.02 -6.83 -15.94
C GLN A 332 2.22 -8.05 -16.41
N ASN A 333 1.10 -8.29 -15.74
CA ASN A 333 0.13 -9.30 -16.13
C ASN A 333 -1.29 -8.72 -16.02
N ALA A 334 -2.06 -8.86 -17.09
CA ALA A 334 -3.42 -8.37 -17.12
C ALA A 334 -4.34 -9.20 -18.01
N ASP A 335 -5.45 -9.66 -17.43
CA ASP A 335 -6.45 -10.45 -18.15
C ASP A 335 -7.71 -9.65 -18.54
N ASN A 336 -7.83 -8.40 -18.07
CA ASN A 336 -8.95 -7.51 -18.33
C ASN A 336 -8.51 -6.20 -19.02
N ALA A 337 -9.18 -5.85 -20.12
CA ALA A 337 -8.95 -4.60 -20.86
C ALA A 337 -9.33 -3.36 -20.06
N GLU A 338 -10.33 -3.48 -19.17
CA GLU A 338 -10.82 -2.35 -18.36
C GLU A 338 -9.73 -1.76 -17.46
N HIS A 339 -8.72 -2.56 -17.12
CA HIS A 339 -7.58 -2.09 -16.35
C HIS A 339 -6.68 -1.11 -17.13
N PHE A 340 -6.79 -1.06 -18.46
CA PHE A 340 -5.88 -0.34 -19.36
C PHE A 340 -6.56 0.77 -20.17
N SER A 341 -7.84 1.07 -19.90
CA SER A 341 -8.64 2.00 -20.69
C SER A 341 -8.00 3.38 -20.86
N GLU A 342 -7.31 3.88 -19.83
CA GLU A 342 -6.67 5.20 -19.86
C GLU A 342 -5.28 5.18 -20.50
N ILE A 343 -4.49 4.13 -20.23
CA ILE A 343 -3.13 4.04 -20.74
C ILE A 343 -3.09 3.75 -22.24
N ILE A 344 -4.02 2.97 -22.79
CA ILE A 344 -4.05 2.61 -24.22
C ILE A 344 -4.22 3.83 -25.14
N CYS A 345 -4.87 4.90 -24.65
CA CYS A 345 -5.10 6.13 -25.43
C CYS A 345 -3.88 7.05 -25.49
N ARG A 346 -2.73 6.65 -24.93
CA ARG A 346 -1.52 7.47 -24.87
C ARG A 346 -0.72 7.42 -26.17
N LYS A 347 0.08 8.46 -26.38
CA LYS A 347 1.01 8.53 -27.52
C LYS A 347 2.11 7.48 -27.35
N ASN A 348 2.61 6.98 -28.48
CA ASN A 348 3.79 6.13 -28.49
C ASN A 348 4.98 6.83 -27.83
N ASN A 349 5.84 6.05 -27.18
CA ASN A 349 7.04 6.53 -26.49
C ASN A 349 6.77 7.65 -25.45
N SER A 350 5.61 7.62 -24.78
CA SER A 350 5.24 8.62 -23.76
C SER A 350 5.71 8.29 -22.34
N ILE A 351 6.14 7.04 -22.08
CA ILE A 351 6.49 6.53 -20.75
C ILE A 351 7.98 6.20 -20.72
N LYS A 352 8.77 6.94 -19.94
CA LYS A 352 10.23 6.71 -19.83
C LYS A 352 10.54 5.77 -18.67
N LEU A 353 11.20 4.64 -18.96
CA LEU A 353 11.62 3.67 -17.92
C LEU A 353 13.13 3.69 -17.63
N GLY A 354 13.93 4.33 -18.48
CA GLY A 354 15.39 4.25 -18.44
C GLY A 354 15.90 2.93 -19.02
N LYS A 355 16.90 2.32 -18.38
CA LYS A 355 17.43 1.00 -18.75
C LYS A 355 16.65 -0.09 -18.02
N VAL A 356 16.27 -1.17 -18.71
CA VAL A 356 15.49 -2.30 -18.16
C VAL A 356 16.19 -3.62 -18.48
N LYS A 357 16.62 -4.35 -17.44
CA LYS A 357 17.30 -5.65 -17.58
C LYS A 357 16.32 -6.77 -17.95
N SER A 358 15.11 -6.78 -17.40
CA SER A 358 14.10 -7.80 -17.67
C SER A 358 12.73 -7.17 -17.85
N LEU A 359 12.12 -7.39 -19.01
CA LEU A 359 10.77 -6.91 -19.34
C LEU A 359 9.88 -8.10 -19.68
N GLU A 360 8.87 -8.35 -18.84
CA GLU A 360 7.88 -9.41 -19.03
C GLU A 360 6.47 -8.82 -19.08
N LEU A 361 5.79 -8.97 -20.21
CA LEU A 361 4.40 -8.53 -20.40
C LEU A 361 3.52 -9.73 -20.78
N ASN A 362 2.50 -9.97 -19.97
CA ASN A 362 1.55 -11.05 -20.14
C ASN A 362 0.15 -10.52 -20.49
N ASN A 363 -0.50 -11.15 -21.46
CA ASN A 363 -1.88 -10.90 -21.88
C ASN A 363 -2.14 -9.42 -22.28
N TYR A 364 -3.17 -8.75 -21.75
CA TYR A 364 -3.49 -7.36 -22.12
C TYR A 364 -2.37 -6.36 -21.79
N SER A 365 -1.46 -6.69 -20.87
CA SER A 365 -0.38 -5.77 -20.50
C SER A 365 0.56 -5.48 -21.65
N VAL A 366 0.60 -6.34 -22.68
CA VAL A 366 1.34 -6.08 -23.92
C VAL A 366 0.94 -4.74 -24.55
N SER A 367 -0.31 -4.30 -24.36
CA SER A 367 -0.84 -3.06 -24.93
C SER A 367 -0.05 -1.82 -24.57
N ILE A 368 0.70 -1.81 -23.45
CA ILE A 368 1.54 -0.66 -23.04
C ILE A 368 2.83 -0.56 -23.83
N LEU A 369 3.23 -1.63 -24.51
CA LEU A 369 4.55 -1.74 -25.14
C LEU A 369 4.86 -0.57 -26.11
N PRO A 370 3.94 -0.11 -26.98
CA PRO A 370 4.18 1.04 -27.85
C PRO A 370 4.43 2.37 -27.11
N MET A 371 4.00 2.48 -25.85
CA MET A 371 4.15 3.70 -25.05
C MET A 371 5.48 3.74 -24.31
N LEU A 372 6.16 2.59 -24.14
CA LEU A 372 7.41 2.50 -23.40
C LEU A 372 8.56 3.07 -24.23
N MET A 373 9.28 4.02 -23.65
CA MET A 373 10.54 4.57 -24.14
C MET A 373 11.67 4.07 -23.23
N LEU A 374 12.50 3.18 -23.77
CA LEU A 374 13.73 2.73 -23.13
C LEU A 374 14.90 3.63 -23.52
N HIS A 375 15.95 3.65 -22.70
CA HIS A 375 17.19 4.36 -23.00
C HIS A 375 17.85 3.80 -24.27
N GLU A 376 18.55 4.64 -25.06
CA GLU A 376 19.18 4.23 -26.33
C GLU A 376 20.21 3.10 -26.14
N GLU A 377 21.01 3.20 -25.07
CA GLU A 377 21.97 2.18 -24.63
C GLU A 377 21.34 1.03 -23.81
N ASN A 378 20.05 0.75 -23.98
CA ASN A 378 19.41 -0.33 -23.21
C ASN A 378 19.98 -1.70 -23.61
N GLU A 379 20.50 -2.43 -22.62
CA GLU A 379 20.97 -3.82 -22.78
C GLU A 379 20.13 -4.75 -21.90
N MET A 380 19.13 -5.36 -22.52
CA MET A 380 18.16 -6.22 -21.86
C MET A 380 18.64 -7.67 -21.81
N LYS A 381 18.58 -8.27 -20.62
CA LYS A 381 18.84 -9.70 -20.44
C LYS A 381 17.68 -10.55 -20.96
N MET A 382 16.44 -10.11 -20.74
CA MET A 382 15.24 -10.86 -21.08
C MET A 382 14.12 -9.92 -21.56
N PHE A 383 13.57 -10.20 -22.74
CA PHE A 383 12.28 -9.70 -23.18
C PHE A 383 11.33 -10.89 -23.38
N ARG A 384 10.23 -10.93 -22.62
CA ARG A 384 9.23 -12.01 -22.70
C ARG A 384 7.83 -11.46 -22.93
N LEU A 385 7.17 -11.97 -23.96
CA LEU A 385 5.73 -11.78 -24.19
C LEU A 385 5.01 -13.12 -24.18
N ARG A 386 3.91 -13.21 -23.42
CA ARG A 386 2.96 -14.33 -23.49
C ARG A 386 1.55 -13.80 -23.66
N ILE A 387 0.88 -14.20 -24.73
CA ILE A 387 -0.44 -13.68 -25.06
C ILE A 387 -1.39 -14.82 -25.39
N ASP A 388 -2.33 -15.11 -24.49
CA ASP A 388 -3.19 -16.29 -24.62
C ASP A 388 -4.38 -16.08 -25.58
N LYS A 389 -4.73 -14.83 -25.95
CA LYS A 389 -5.89 -14.50 -26.81
C LYS A 389 -5.61 -13.41 -27.86
N THR A 390 -6.20 -13.54 -29.05
CA THR A 390 -6.10 -12.55 -30.16
C THR A 390 -6.51 -11.14 -29.76
N LYS A 391 -7.58 -11.02 -28.97
CA LYS A 391 -8.12 -9.71 -28.52
C LYS A 391 -7.13 -8.85 -27.72
N TYR A 392 -5.99 -9.42 -27.29
CA TYR A 392 -4.95 -8.70 -26.55
C TYR A 392 -3.92 -8.04 -27.48
N VAL A 393 -3.77 -8.54 -28.71
CA VAL A 393 -2.85 -7.98 -29.72
C VAL A 393 -3.50 -6.97 -30.66
N SER A 394 -4.83 -6.91 -30.72
CA SER A 394 -5.56 -6.01 -31.64
C SER A 394 -5.12 -4.54 -31.51
N GLU A 395 -4.85 -4.08 -30.28
CA GLU A 395 -4.40 -2.70 -30.02
C GLU A 395 -3.00 -2.40 -30.60
N ILE A 396 -2.13 -3.41 -30.71
CA ILE A 396 -0.73 -3.23 -31.14
C ILE A 396 -0.53 -3.59 -32.61
N ILE A 397 -1.36 -4.46 -33.17
CA ILE A 397 -1.29 -4.85 -34.58
C ILE A 397 -1.44 -3.61 -35.49
N HIS A 398 -2.21 -2.61 -35.06
CA HIS A 398 -2.38 -1.33 -35.74
C HIS A 398 -1.22 -0.34 -35.56
N ALA A 399 -0.28 -0.58 -34.64
CA ALA A 399 0.93 0.22 -34.53
C ALA A 399 1.75 0.12 -35.83
N GLN A 400 2.54 1.14 -36.16
CA GLN A 400 3.41 1.07 -37.34
C GLN A 400 4.45 -0.05 -37.16
N ASP A 401 4.80 -0.74 -38.25
CA ASP A 401 5.90 -1.71 -38.22
C ASP A 401 7.20 -1.02 -37.78
N SER A 402 8.06 -1.75 -37.08
CA SER A 402 9.34 -1.23 -36.57
C SER A 402 9.21 0.04 -35.70
N SER A 403 8.18 0.11 -34.84
CA SER A 403 7.92 1.28 -33.99
C SER A 403 8.36 1.12 -32.53
N ILE A 404 8.73 -0.09 -32.10
CA ILE A 404 9.02 -0.41 -30.69
C ILE A 404 10.52 -0.70 -30.54
N LEU A 405 11.26 0.28 -30.01
CA LEU A 405 12.72 0.19 -29.80
C LEU A 405 13.03 -0.50 -28.46
N LEU A 406 13.72 -1.65 -28.52
CA LEU A 406 14.10 -2.40 -27.30
C LEU A 406 15.59 -2.25 -26.92
N GLY A 407 16.44 -1.78 -27.85
CA GLY A 407 17.90 -1.78 -27.69
C GLY A 407 18.51 -3.16 -27.98
N LYS A 408 19.51 -3.58 -27.21
CA LYS A 408 20.11 -4.92 -27.30
C LYS A 408 19.34 -5.90 -26.41
N VAL A 409 19.06 -7.10 -26.90
CA VAL A 409 18.30 -8.13 -26.18
C VAL A 409 19.05 -9.46 -26.24
N LYS A 410 19.43 -9.99 -25.08
CA LYS A 410 20.12 -11.29 -24.97
C LYS A 410 19.16 -12.46 -25.16
N ARG A 411 17.98 -12.42 -24.55
CA ARG A 411 16.95 -13.46 -24.68
C ARG A 411 15.60 -12.86 -25.05
N LEU A 412 15.06 -13.32 -26.17
CA LEU A 412 13.74 -12.95 -26.68
C LEU A 412 12.82 -14.17 -26.63
N GLU A 413 11.76 -14.11 -25.83
CA GLU A 413 10.74 -15.16 -25.72
C GLU A 413 9.37 -14.64 -26.15
N LEU A 414 8.78 -15.22 -27.20
CA LEU A 414 7.42 -14.92 -27.61
C LEU A 414 6.59 -16.19 -27.62
N LYS A 415 5.50 -16.20 -26.85
CA LYS A 415 4.60 -17.34 -26.70
C LYS A 415 3.21 -16.99 -27.21
N LEU A 416 2.56 -17.98 -27.85
CA LEU A 416 1.19 -17.91 -28.33
C LEU A 416 0.98 -16.72 -29.29
N PHE A 417 -0.03 -15.87 -29.08
CA PHE A 417 -0.27 -14.70 -29.95
C PHE A 417 0.83 -13.62 -29.86
N GLY A 418 1.77 -13.74 -28.91
CA GLY A 418 2.92 -12.84 -28.75
C GLY A 418 3.79 -12.71 -30.00
N ILE A 419 3.78 -13.74 -30.84
CA ILE A 419 4.57 -13.80 -32.08
C ILE A 419 4.11 -12.71 -33.07
N ASN A 420 2.84 -12.32 -33.05
CA ASN A 420 2.32 -11.30 -33.98
C ASN A 420 2.86 -9.88 -33.69
N ILE A 421 3.55 -9.68 -32.57
CA ILE A 421 4.23 -8.43 -32.23
C ILE A 421 5.59 -8.30 -32.90
N LEU A 422 6.18 -9.40 -33.39
CA LEU A 422 7.51 -9.41 -33.99
C LEU A 422 7.74 -8.27 -35.01
N PRO A 423 6.84 -7.98 -35.99
CA PRO A 423 7.10 -6.95 -36.99
C PRO A 423 7.21 -5.53 -36.42
N LYS A 424 6.74 -5.34 -35.19
CA LYS A 424 6.73 -4.04 -34.49
C LYS A 424 8.02 -3.81 -33.73
N LEU A 425 8.78 -4.86 -33.41
CA LEU A 425 9.99 -4.79 -32.59
C LEU A 425 11.20 -4.35 -33.41
N VAL A 426 12.01 -3.46 -32.84
CA VAL A 426 13.29 -3.01 -33.38
C VAL A 426 14.37 -3.25 -32.34
N LEU A 427 15.41 -3.98 -32.75
CA LEU A 427 16.62 -4.17 -31.96
C LEU A 427 17.75 -3.31 -32.51
N HIS A 428 18.72 -3.02 -31.66
CA HIS A 428 19.95 -2.34 -32.05
C HIS A 428 20.70 -3.12 -33.13
N GLU A 429 21.39 -2.43 -34.04
CA GLU A 429 22.03 -3.07 -35.19
C GLU A 429 23.15 -4.07 -34.80
N GLU A 430 23.86 -3.75 -33.74
CA GLU A 430 24.90 -4.60 -33.17
C GLU A 430 24.36 -5.69 -32.22
N ASN A 431 23.06 -5.97 -32.24
CA ASN A 431 22.47 -6.95 -31.34
C ASN A 431 23.04 -8.36 -31.60
N VAL A 432 23.57 -8.96 -30.53
CA VAL A 432 23.98 -10.37 -30.49
C VAL A 432 23.13 -11.09 -29.45
N MET A 433 22.08 -11.74 -29.91
CA MET A 433 21.12 -12.48 -29.11
C MET A 433 21.67 -13.86 -28.74
N GLU A 434 21.62 -14.21 -27.47
CA GLU A 434 22.00 -15.52 -26.96
C GLU A 434 20.91 -16.56 -27.26
N GLU A 435 19.63 -16.19 -27.11
CA GLU A 435 18.50 -17.10 -27.26
C GLU A 435 17.28 -16.39 -27.85
N PHE A 436 16.75 -16.93 -28.94
CA PHE A 436 15.47 -16.55 -29.52
C PHE A 436 14.52 -17.73 -29.47
N TYR A 437 13.43 -17.59 -28.72
CA TYR A 437 12.46 -18.65 -28.46
C TYR A 437 11.07 -18.23 -28.93
N LEU A 438 10.50 -18.99 -29.87
CA LEU A 438 9.13 -18.82 -30.36
C LEU A 438 8.31 -20.08 -30.06
N ASP A 439 7.15 -19.90 -29.43
CA ASP A 439 6.27 -20.99 -29.03
C ASP A 439 4.81 -20.65 -29.33
N PRO A 440 4.37 -20.77 -30.60
CA PRO A 440 3.01 -20.46 -31.00
C PRO A 440 1.97 -21.41 -30.41
N ASP A 441 2.28 -22.66 -30.08
CA ASP A 441 1.33 -23.74 -29.71
C ASP A 441 0.34 -24.18 -30.81
N LYS A 442 -0.13 -23.28 -31.71
CA LYS A 442 -1.06 -23.57 -32.83
C LYS A 442 -0.85 -22.63 -34.05
N LYS A 443 -1.28 -23.06 -35.23
CA LYS A 443 -1.22 -22.25 -36.49
C LYS A 443 -2.01 -20.93 -36.41
N GLU A 444 -3.12 -20.90 -35.68
CA GLU A 444 -3.93 -19.68 -35.51
C GLU A 444 -3.16 -18.52 -34.84
N TYR A 445 -2.13 -18.83 -34.05
CA TYR A 445 -1.35 -17.82 -33.35
C TYR A 445 -0.39 -17.03 -34.24
N VAL A 446 -0.19 -17.46 -35.50
CA VAL A 446 0.74 -16.83 -36.46
C VAL A 446 0.05 -16.31 -37.72
N SER A 447 -1.28 -16.30 -37.76
CA SER A 447 -2.03 -15.91 -38.96
C SER A 447 -1.72 -14.47 -39.39
N GLU A 448 -1.70 -13.51 -38.46
CA GLU A 448 -1.49 -12.09 -38.74
C GLU A 448 -0.13 -11.84 -39.40
N ILE A 449 0.93 -12.44 -38.84
CA ILE A 449 2.29 -12.22 -39.32
C ILE A 449 2.57 -12.93 -40.66
N ILE A 450 1.92 -14.05 -40.94
CA ILE A 450 2.00 -14.72 -42.24
C ILE A 450 1.31 -13.91 -43.35
N HIS A 451 0.24 -13.19 -43.01
CA HIS A 451 -0.50 -12.35 -43.95
C HIS A 451 0.06 -10.92 -44.07
N ALA A 452 1.08 -10.56 -43.28
CA ALA A 452 1.71 -9.26 -43.35
C ALA A 452 2.43 -9.04 -44.70
N LYS A 453 2.24 -7.87 -45.30
CA LYS A 453 2.86 -7.49 -46.59
C LYS A 453 4.40 -7.52 -46.53
N ASN A 454 4.96 -7.23 -45.36
CA ASN A 454 6.38 -7.42 -45.05
C ASN A 454 6.49 -8.29 -43.80
N ASN A 455 6.77 -9.57 -44.01
CA ASN A 455 6.94 -10.57 -42.96
C ASN A 455 8.42 -10.87 -42.69
N SER A 456 9.34 -10.07 -43.26
CA SER A 456 10.79 -10.20 -43.09
C SER A 456 11.25 -9.33 -41.93
N ILE A 457 11.83 -9.95 -40.90
CA ILE A 457 12.27 -9.23 -39.69
C ILE A 457 13.72 -9.56 -39.40
N TRP A 458 14.50 -8.52 -39.10
CA TRP A 458 15.91 -8.63 -38.80
C TRP A 458 16.17 -8.35 -37.32
N PHE A 459 16.80 -9.31 -36.64
CA PHE A 459 17.12 -9.23 -35.21
C PHE A 459 18.63 -9.27 -34.92
N GLY A 460 19.44 -9.09 -35.97
CA GLY A 460 20.89 -9.18 -35.90
C GLY A 460 21.37 -10.64 -35.80
N LYS A 461 22.36 -10.84 -34.94
CA LYS A 461 23.10 -12.08 -34.76
C LYS A 461 22.43 -12.92 -33.67
N VAL A 462 22.07 -14.18 -33.93
CA VAL A 462 21.43 -15.07 -32.94
C VAL A 462 22.26 -16.33 -32.77
N ARG A 463 22.56 -16.70 -31.52
CA ARG A 463 23.33 -17.91 -31.17
C ARG A 463 22.46 -19.16 -31.11
N ARG A 464 21.27 -19.05 -30.52
CA ARG A 464 20.34 -20.18 -30.34
C ARG A 464 18.94 -19.75 -30.77
N LEU A 465 18.39 -20.44 -31.76
CA LEU A 465 17.02 -20.27 -32.23
C LEU A 465 16.21 -21.52 -31.89
N GLU A 466 15.14 -21.35 -31.12
CA GLU A 466 14.20 -22.41 -30.74
C GLU A 466 12.80 -22.07 -31.24
N LEU A 467 12.24 -22.95 -32.07
CA LEU A 467 10.91 -22.83 -32.62
C LEU A 467 10.08 -24.05 -32.18
N LYS A 468 9.05 -23.84 -31.37
CA LYS A 468 8.11 -24.91 -31.02
C LYS A 468 6.92 -24.95 -31.97
N LEU A 469 6.39 -26.17 -32.11
CA LEU A 469 5.45 -26.65 -33.13
C LEU A 469 4.36 -25.63 -33.54
N PHE A 470 4.43 -25.13 -34.78
CA PHE A 470 3.49 -25.33 -35.90
C PHE A 470 3.96 -24.48 -37.09
N GLY A 471 4.22 -25.11 -38.24
CA GLY A 471 4.10 -24.52 -39.59
C GLY A 471 4.81 -23.21 -39.95
N ILE A 472 5.65 -22.66 -39.07
CA ILE A 472 6.49 -21.51 -39.38
C ILE A 472 7.63 -22.02 -40.27
N ASN A 473 7.51 -21.83 -41.58
CA ASN A 473 8.69 -21.80 -42.44
C ASN A 473 9.37 -20.47 -42.17
N CYS A 474 10.41 -20.47 -41.34
CA CYS A 474 11.37 -19.37 -41.24
C CYS A 474 12.41 -19.56 -42.34
N GLU A 475 12.45 -18.68 -43.33
CA GLU A 475 13.66 -18.55 -44.15
C GLU A 475 14.71 -17.77 -43.35
N VAL A 476 15.69 -18.49 -42.79
CA VAL A 476 16.86 -17.90 -42.13
C VAL A 476 17.94 -17.66 -43.17
N GLY A 477 18.10 -16.41 -43.60
CA GLY A 477 19.15 -15.99 -44.54
C GLY A 477 20.35 -15.36 -43.83
N ALA A 478 21.57 -15.68 -44.25
CA ALA A 478 22.76 -14.93 -43.82
C ALA A 478 22.96 -13.73 -44.75
N ARG A 479 23.21 -12.54 -44.18
CA ARG A 479 23.66 -11.38 -44.95
C ARG A 479 25.17 -11.25 -44.72
N GLU A 480 25.97 -11.93 -45.54
CA GLU A 480 27.40 -11.64 -45.63
C GLU A 480 27.64 -10.54 -46.65
N SER A 481 28.24 -9.44 -46.21
CA SER A 481 28.85 -8.46 -47.08
C SER A 481 30.21 -9.01 -47.54
N TYR A 482 30.24 -9.94 -48.48
CA TYR A 482 31.36 -10.17 -49.41
C TYR A 482 30.84 -10.90 -50.65
N ASP A 483 31.24 -10.40 -51.82
CA ASP A 483 31.04 -11.03 -53.13
C ASP A 483 31.21 -12.55 -53.04
N ILE A 484 30.16 -13.30 -53.41
CA ILE A 484 30.17 -14.50 -54.25
C ILE A 484 28.72 -14.98 -54.38
N ALA A 485 28.35 -15.29 -55.61
CA ALA A 485 27.07 -15.85 -55.98
C ALA A 485 26.80 -17.19 -55.27
N ASP A 486 25.88 -17.22 -54.31
CA ASP A 486 25.05 -18.40 -54.08
C ASP A 486 23.77 -18.07 -53.29
N ARG A 487 22.61 -18.27 -53.93
CA ARG A 487 21.29 -18.16 -53.30
C ARG A 487 20.99 -19.44 -52.52
N GLY A 488 21.45 -19.53 -51.27
CA GLY A 488 21.04 -20.59 -50.35
C GLY A 488 19.64 -20.33 -49.78
N ARG A 489 18.60 -20.99 -50.31
CA ARG A 489 17.29 -21.12 -49.64
C ARG A 489 17.38 -22.27 -48.65
N VAL A 490 17.19 -22.01 -47.35
CA VAL A 490 17.03 -23.07 -46.35
C VAL A 490 15.54 -23.35 -46.18
N TYR A 491 15.07 -24.44 -46.77
CA TYR A 491 13.71 -24.96 -46.56
C TYR A 491 13.70 -25.88 -45.33
N PHE A 492 12.97 -25.50 -44.27
CA PHE A 492 12.62 -26.46 -43.23
C PHE A 492 11.34 -27.19 -43.65
N SER A 493 11.44 -28.46 -44.05
CA SER A 493 10.26 -29.28 -44.31
C SER A 493 10.33 -30.61 -43.57
N LYS A 494 9.20 -30.94 -42.93
CA LYS A 494 8.77 -32.22 -42.32
C LYS A 494 9.47 -32.72 -41.05
N ALA A 495 8.66 -32.65 -39.97
CA ALA A 495 8.39 -33.66 -38.96
C ALA A 495 9.44 -34.78 -38.74
N SER A 496 10.19 -34.65 -37.66
CA SER A 496 10.72 -35.74 -36.86
C SER A 496 10.85 -35.21 -35.42
N SER A 497 10.48 -36.01 -34.43
CA SER A 497 10.36 -35.68 -33.01
C SER A 497 11.70 -35.39 -32.29
N HIS A 498 12.67 -34.81 -32.99
CA HIS A 498 13.96 -34.38 -32.46
C HIS A 498 14.20 -32.92 -32.83
N THR A 499 14.20 -32.08 -31.80
CA THR A 499 14.64 -30.68 -31.83
C THR A 499 16.05 -30.61 -32.44
N PRO A 500 16.26 -29.95 -33.58
CA PRO A 500 17.61 -29.74 -34.09
C PRO A 500 18.28 -28.62 -33.27
N LEU A 501 19.27 -28.99 -32.47
CA LEU A 501 20.23 -28.05 -31.86
C LEU A 501 21.14 -27.51 -32.98
N LEU A 502 21.05 -26.21 -33.27
CA LEU A 502 22.04 -25.52 -34.11
C LEU A 502 23.41 -25.50 -33.41
N ARG A 503 24.49 -25.78 -34.15
CA ARG A 503 25.89 -25.64 -33.71
C ARG A 503 26.25 -24.15 -33.52
N PRO A 504 27.30 -23.81 -32.74
CA PRO A 504 27.44 -22.53 -32.03
C PRO A 504 27.87 -21.33 -32.89
N ASP A 505 27.78 -21.41 -34.22
CA ASP A 505 28.16 -20.31 -35.09
C ASP A 505 27.03 -19.29 -35.18
N VAL A 506 27.36 -18.02 -34.99
CA VAL A 506 26.42 -16.90 -34.92
C VAL A 506 25.73 -16.72 -36.28
N VAL A 507 24.42 -16.96 -36.35
CA VAL A 507 23.64 -16.81 -37.59
C VAL A 507 23.00 -15.43 -37.62
N CYS A 508 23.17 -14.68 -38.71
CA CYS A 508 22.31 -13.52 -38.97
C CYS A 508 20.90 -14.06 -39.22
N VAL A 509 19.94 -13.73 -38.36
CA VAL A 509 18.57 -14.26 -38.49
C VAL A 509 17.70 -13.25 -39.21
N PHE A 510 17.35 -13.60 -40.44
CA PHE A 510 16.13 -13.13 -41.08
C PHE A 510 15.02 -14.14 -40.77
N ILE A 511 13.83 -13.66 -40.45
CA ILE A 511 12.64 -14.52 -40.40
C ILE A 511 11.70 -14.02 -41.48
N THR A 512 11.48 -14.82 -42.52
CA THR A 512 10.35 -14.69 -43.44
C THR A 512 9.33 -15.76 -43.06
N LEU A 513 8.11 -15.38 -42.68
CA LEU A 513 7.06 -16.34 -42.31
C LEU A 513 6.17 -16.70 -43.51
N CYS A 514 6.43 -17.85 -44.13
CA CYS A 514 5.69 -18.29 -45.32
C CYS A 514 4.52 -19.22 -44.99
N ASN A 515 3.40 -19.08 -45.71
CA ASN A 515 2.32 -20.07 -45.71
C ASN A 515 2.81 -21.39 -46.30
N LEU A 516 2.69 -22.49 -45.55
CA LEU A 516 2.61 -23.84 -46.14
C LEU A 516 1.20 -24.03 -46.70
N LEU A 517 1.11 -24.15 -48.03
CA LEU A 517 -0.06 -24.70 -48.73
C LEU A 517 -0.27 -26.16 -48.31
#